data_AF-A0A2M9Q5R6-F1
#
_entry.id   AF-A0A2M9Q5R6-F1
#
_cell.length_a   1.000
_cell.length_b   1.000
_cell.length_c   1.000
_cell.angle_alpha   90.00
_cell.angle_beta   90.00
_cell.angle_gamma   90.00
#
_symmetry.space_group_name_H-M   'P 1'
#
loop_
_entity.id
_entity.type
_entity.pdbx_description
1 polymer ?
#
loop_
_entity_poly.entity_id
_entity_poly.type
_entity_poly.pdbx_seq_one_letter_code
_entity_poly.pdbx_strand_id
1 'polypeptide(L)'
;MSLDGSDAKNRSYTEEEVQLIRENCSVEVTKAVDLMREIGLRIKEAVNVRVEHFVPNDRGIGWCFTIEKGTGITKGGRFRQVDVPQRLEQRLESWMVNKSQGEQIVKVSYSTVRDCVNVACKRAGVKQAGRGCHGFRHAYARERMDQLKVSRNRS
;
A
#
# COMPACT_ATOMS: atom_id res chain seq x y z
N MET A 1 -39.50 -3.25 14.10
CA MET A 1 -39.03 -3.69 12.76
C MET A 1 -37.79 -2.91 12.42
N SER A 2 -36.77 -3.63 11.97
CA SER A 2 -35.35 -3.29 11.96
C SER A 2 -34.95 -2.27 10.90
N LEU A 3 -34.02 -1.37 11.24
CA LEU A 3 -33.06 -0.78 10.31
C LEU A 3 -31.67 -0.93 10.94
N ASP A 4 -31.17 -2.16 10.96
CA ASP A 4 -29.75 -2.44 11.16
C ASP A 4 -29.02 -2.08 9.86
N GLY A 5 -28.79 -0.78 9.69
CA GLY A 5 -27.81 -0.29 8.73
C GLY A 5 -26.45 -0.65 9.30
N SER A 6 -25.90 -1.79 8.87
CA SER A 6 -24.61 -2.30 9.33
C SER A 6 -23.56 -1.18 9.26
N ASP A 7 -23.21 -0.62 10.42
CA ASP A 7 -22.11 0.33 10.59
C ASP A 7 -20.84 -0.36 10.11
N ALA A 8 -20.46 -0.10 8.85
CA ALA A 8 -19.20 -0.59 8.30
C ALA A 8 -18.07 0.12 9.07
N LYS A 9 -17.67 -0.46 10.21
CA LYS A 9 -16.65 0.10 11.12
C LYS A 9 -15.49 0.61 10.29
N ASN A 10 -15.08 1.85 10.57
CA ASN A 10 -13.93 2.43 9.90
C ASN A 10 -12.69 1.59 10.20
N ARG A 11 -12.23 0.82 9.20
CA ARG A 11 -11.05 -0.05 9.29
C ARG A 11 -9.78 0.56 8.70
N SER A 12 -9.79 1.85 8.35
CA SER A 12 -8.57 2.54 7.89
C SER A 12 -7.67 2.86 9.07
N TYR A 13 -6.36 2.92 8.82
CA TYR A 13 -5.46 3.66 9.70
C TYR A 13 -5.52 5.16 9.35
N THR A 14 -5.38 6.02 10.36
CA THR A 14 -5.11 7.45 10.14
C THR A 14 -3.65 7.68 9.76
N GLU A 15 -3.28 8.89 9.33
CA GLU A 15 -1.88 9.20 9.00
C GLU A 15 -0.97 9.08 10.21
N GLU A 16 -1.43 9.52 11.37
CA GLU A 16 -0.70 9.43 12.64
C GLU A 16 -0.46 7.96 13.01
N GLU A 17 -1.48 7.12 12.89
CA GLU A 17 -1.33 5.68 13.15
C GLU A 17 -0.37 5.00 12.16
N VAL A 18 -0.42 5.38 10.87
CA VAL A 18 0.52 4.87 9.87
C VAL A 18 1.95 5.26 10.22
N GLN A 19 2.17 6.52 10.61
CA GLN A 19 3.49 7.03 10.99
C GLN A 19 4.04 6.29 12.22
N LEU A 20 3.23 6.14 13.26
CA LEU A 20 3.57 5.38 14.46
C LEU A 20 3.93 3.91 14.15
N ILE A 21 3.22 3.28 13.22
CA ILE A 21 3.54 1.92 12.79
C ILE A 21 4.86 1.87 12.02
N ARG A 22 5.13 2.84 11.12
CA ARG A 22 6.40 2.94 10.36
C ARG A 22 7.60 3.04 11.29
N GLU A 23 7.51 3.90 12.32
CA GLU A 23 8.57 4.10 13.32
C GLU A 23 8.88 2.85 14.14
N ASN A 24 7.92 1.93 14.25
CA ASN A 24 8.07 0.66 14.96
C ASN A 24 8.35 -0.54 14.03
N CYS A 25 8.58 -0.30 12.74
CA CYS A 25 8.89 -1.32 11.73
C CYS A 25 10.33 -1.20 11.22
N SER A 26 10.89 -2.31 10.73
CA SER A 26 12.16 -2.28 9.99
C SER A 26 11.98 -1.60 8.63
N VAL A 27 13.08 -1.16 8.02
CA VAL A 27 13.07 -0.53 6.68
C VAL A 27 12.33 -1.39 5.65
N GLU A 28 12.60 -2.70 5.60
CA GLU A 28 11.94 -3.61 4.65
C GLU A 28 10.43 -3.76 4.90
N VAL A 29 9.99 -3.80 6.16
CA VAL A 29 8.56 -3.85 6.48
C VAL A 29 7.89 -2.52 6.14
N THR A 30 8.58 -1.40 6.39
CA THR A 30 8.11 -0.05 6.05
C THR A 30 7.89 0.10 4.54
N LYS A 31 8.77 -0.44 3.69
CA LYS A 31 8.53 -0.49 2.23
C LYS A 31 7.19 -1.15 1.89
N ALA A 32 6.87 -2.28 2.52
CA ALA A 32 5.60 -2.96 2.29
C ALA A 32 4.41 -2.13 2.80
N VAL A 33 4.54 -1.49 3.97
CA VAL A 33 3.52 -0.58 4.52
C VAL A 33 3.23 0.57 3.55
N ASP A 34 4.28 1.20 3.01
CA ASP A 34 4.17 2.29 2.05
C ASP A 34 3.49 1.84 0.76
N LEU A 35 3.89 0.71 0.19
CA LEU A 35 3.24 0.17 -1.01
C LEU A 35 1.75 -0.14 -0.76
N MET A 36 1.37 -0.59 0.44
CA MET A 36 -0.04 -0.82 0.78
C MET A 36 -0.82 0.48 1.02
N ARG A 37 -0.21 1.48 1.66
CA ARG A 37 -0.85 2.77 2.01
C ARG A 37 -0.97 3.71 0.83
N GLU A 38 0.04 3.75 -0.04
CA GLU A 38 0.18 4.79 -1.05
C GLU A 38 -0.38 4.38 -2.41
N ILE A 39 -0.32 3.09 -2.76
CA ILE A 39 -0.82 2.58 -4.05
C ILE A 39 -1.78 1.38 -3.87
N GLY A 40 -2.23 1.12 -2.65
CA GLY A 40 -3.34 0.20 -2.37
C GLY A 40 -3.05 -1.28 -2.64
N LEU A 41 -1.79 -1.70 -2.56
CA LEU A 41 -1.44 -3.11 -2.73
C LEU A 41 -2.00 -3.97 -1.60
N ARG A 42 -2.27 -5.25 -1.92
CA ARG A 42 -2.43 -6.28 -0.89
C ARG A 42 -1.06 -6.64 -0.34
N ILE A 43 -0.99 -7.17 0.88
CA ILE A 43 0.27 -7.64 1.46
C ILE A 43 1.03 -8.60 0.53
N LYS A 44 0.33 -9.56 -0.09
CA LYS A 44 0.94 -10.49 -1.05
C LYS A 44 1.44 -9.81 -2.32
N GLU A 45 0.78 -8.75 -2.77
CA GLU A 45 1.25 -7.97 -3.91
C GLU A 45 2.50 -7.18 -3.47
N ALA A 46 2.42 -6.45 -2.35
CA ALA A 46 3.49 -5.61 -1.82
C ALA A 46 4.82 -6.35 -1.58
N VAL A 47 4.79 -7.62 -1.15
CA VAL A 47 6.02 -8.41 -0.97
C VAL A 47 6.53 -9.06 -2.27
N ASN A 48 5.72 -9.09 -3.33
CA ASN A 48 6.08 -9.74 -4.60
C ASN A 48 6.29 -8.75 -5.75
N VAL A 49 6.10 -7.45 -5.54
CA VAL A 49 6.39 -6.45 -6.58
C VAL A 49 7.90 -6.40 -6.86
N ARG A 50 8.22 -6.32 -8.15
CA ARG A 50 9.58 -6.21 -8.68
C ARG A 50 9.79 -4.83 -9.31
N VAL A 51 11.04 -4.50 -9.59
CA VAL A 51 11.42 -3.25 -10.27
C VAL A 51 10.67 -3.09 -11.58
N GLU A 52 10.54 -4.13 -12.40
CA GLU A 52 9.85 -4.09 -13.70
C GLU A 52 8.35 -3.75 -13.63
N HIS A 53 7.72 -3.81 -12.45
CA HIS A 53 6.34 -3.38 -12.28
C HIS A 53 6.21 -1.86 -12.10
N PHE A 54 7.31 -1.12 -12.00
CA PHE A 54 7.32 0.32 -11.93
C PHE A 54 7.88 0.86 -13.24
N VAL A 55 7.00 1.44 -14.06
CA VAL A 55 7.35 2.02 -15.36
C VAL A 55 7.25 3.53 -15.28
N PRO A 56 7.99 4.30 -16.09
CA PRO A 56 7.78 5.74 -16.21
C PRO A 56 6.31 6.04 -16.55
N ASN A 57 5.74 7.08 -15.94
CA ASN A 57 4.38 7.51 -16.27
C ASN A 57 4.35 8.36 -17.57
N ASP A 58 3.14 8.57 -18.11
CA ASP A 58 2.94 9.31 -19.37
C ASP A 58 3.27 10.81 -19.29
N ARG A 59 3.53 11.33 -18.08
CA ARG A 59 3.88 12.74 -17.85
C ARG A 59 5.37 13.01 -18.06
N GLY A 60 6.17 11.99 -18.35
CA GLY A 60 7.62 12.09 -18.54
C GLY A 60 8.41 12.28 -17.24
N ILE A 61 7.74 12.44 -16.10
CA ILE A 61 8.34 12.52 -14.76
C ILE A 61 7.52 11.68 -13.77
N GLY A 62 8.20 10.78 -13.06
CA GLY A 62 7.60 9.93 -12.05
C GLY A 62 7.20 8.53 -12.54
N TRP A 63 6.50 7.79 -11.70
CA TRP A 63 6.32 6.34 -11.87
C TRP A 63 4.85 5.92 -11.94
N CYS A 64 4.60 4.82 -12.63
CA CYS A 64 3.33 4.11 -12.66
C CYS A 64 3.57 2.66 -12.25
N PHE A 65 2.76 2.17 -11.32
CA PHE A 65 2.74 0.76 -10.96
C PHE A 65 1.86 -0.01 -11.94
N THR A 66 2.45 -0.92 -12.71
CA THR A 66 1.77 -1.78 -13.68
C THR A 66 1.94 -3.26 -13.36
N ILE A 67 0.85 -4.02 -13.52
CA ILE A 67 0.88 -5.48 -13.58
C ILE A 67 0.11 -5.89 -14.82
N GLU A 68 0.82 -6.32 -15.86
CA GLU A 68 0.22 -6.76 -17.14
C GLU A 68 -0.30 -8.20 -17.08
N LYS A 69 0.52 -9.12 -16.56
CA LYS A 69 0.18 -10.53 -16.36
C LYS A 69 0.33 -10.88 -14.88
N GLY A 70 -0.74 -10.69 -14.11
CA GLY A 70 -0.71 -10.84 -12.65
C GLY A 70 -0.55 -12.27 -12.12
N THR A 71 -0.28 -13.25 -12.98
CA THR A 71 -0.06 -14.65 -12.59
C THR A 71 1.09 -14.73 -11.59
N GLY A 72 0.80 -15.13 -10.36
CA GLY A 72 1.78 -15.18 -9.26
C GLY A 72 1.89 -13.92 -8.40
N ILE A 73 1.25 -12.80 -8.77
CA ILE A 73 1.34 -11.51 -8.03
C ILE A 73 -0.03 -11.01 -7.57
N THR A 74 -1.06 -11.02 -8.44
CA THR A 74 -2.42 -10.58 -8.10
C THR A 74 -3.40 -11.75 -8.02
N LYS A 75 -4.44 -11.60 -7.18
CA LYS A 75 -5.54 -12.57 -7.13
C LYS A 75 -6.29 -12.55 -8.47
N GLY A 76 -6.20 -13.65 -9.21
CA GLY A 76 -6.90 -13.85 -10.49
C GLY A 76 -6.20 -13.22 -11.70
N GLY A 77 -4.91 -12.87 -11.60
CA GLY A 77 -4.12 -12.39 -12.74
C GLY A 77 -4.54 -11.03 -13.30
N ARG A 78 -5.35 -10.26 -12.55
CA ARG A 78 -5.95 -9.02 -13.01
C ARG A 78 -4.89 -7.95 -13.27
N PHE A 79 -5.08 -7.26 -14.39
CA PHE A 79 -4.37 -6.04 -14.72
C PHE A 79 -4.51 -5.00 -13.61
N ARG A 80 -3.43 -4.28 -13.32
CA ARG A 80 -3.44 -3.11 -12.43
C ARG A 80 -2.56 -2.03 -13.04
N GLN A 81 -3.06 -0.81 -13.03
CA GLN A 81 -2.29 0.39 -13.33
C GLN A 81 -2.65 1.45 -12.28
N VAL A 82 -1.66 1.98 -11.58
CA VAL A 82 -1.84 2.99 -10.53
C VAL A 82 -0.66 3.95 -10.58
N ASP A 83 -0.92 5.25 -10.72
CA ASP A 83 0.12 6.25 -10.60
C ASP A 83 0.74 6.23 -9.21
N VAL A 84 2.08 6.25 -9.16
CA VAL A 84 2.81 6.37 -7.91
C VAL A 84 2.69 7.83 -7.45
N PRO A 85 2.20 8.11 -6.23
CA PRO A 85 2.12 9.47 -5.74
C PRO A 85 3.52 10.02 -5.46
N GLN A 86 3.73 11.33 -5.68
CA GLN A 86 5.03 11.99 -5.53
C GLN A 86 5.72 11.72 -4.18
N ARG A 87 4.93 11.63 -3.10
CA ARG A 87 5.42 11.30 -1.74
C ARG A 87 6.07 9.91 -1.62
N LEU A 88 5.78 8.99 -2.54
CA LEU A 88 6.39 7.67 -2.62
C LEU A 88 7.54 7.63 -3.64
N GLU A 89 7.54 8.47 -4.68
CA GLU A 89 8.49 8.39 -5.80
C GLU A 89 9.95 8.43 -5.34
N GLN A 90 10.34 9.41 -4.53
CA GLN A 90 11.73 9.52 -4.04
C GLN A 90 12.20 8.27 -3.27
N ARG A 91 11.31 7.71 -2.45
CA ARG A 91 11.61 6.50 -1.67
C ARG A 91 11.70 5.30 -2.61
N LEU A 92 10.76 5.17 -3.53
CA LEU A 92 10.74 4.11 -4.53
C LEU A 92 12.02 4.09 -5.36
N GLU A 93 12.46 5.24 -5.87
CA GLU A 93 13.71 5.38 -6.62
C GLU A 93 14.90 4.89 -5.80
N SER A 94 15.02 5.34 -4.55
CA SER A 94 16.09 4.87 -3.65
C SER A 94 16.06 3.35 -3.41
N TRP A 95 14.87 2.73 -3.45
CA TRP A 95 14.74 1.28 -3.29
C TRP A 95 15.14 0.53 -4.55
N MET A 96 15.01 1.14 -5.73
CA MET A 96 15.34 0.54 -7.02
C MET A 96 16.82 0.72 -7.39
N VAL A 97 17.53 1.65 -6.74
CA VAL A 97 18.98 1.82 -6.92
C VAL A 97 19.69 0.47 -6.75
N ASN A 98 20.52 0.13 -7.74
CA ASN A 98 21.30 -1.11 -7.82
C ASN A 98 20.48 -2.41 -7.86
N LYS A 99 19.19 -2.36 -8.18
CA LYS A 99 18.37 -3.55 -8.41
C LYS A 99 18.19 -3.82 -9.91
N SER A 100 18.18 -5.09 -10.25
CA SER A 100 17.77 -5.56 -11.58
C SER A 100 16.24 -5.60 -11.72
N GLN A 101 15.75 -5.60 -12.96
CA GLN A 101 14.32 -5.60 -13.29
C GLN A 101 13.52 -6.73 -12.60
N GLY A 102 14.14 -7.91 -12.46
CA GLY A 102 13.55 -9.09 -11.83
C GLY A 102 13.62 -9.14 -10.30
N GLU A 103 14.21 -8.14 -9.64
CA GLU A 103 14.35 -8.15 -8.17
C GLU A 103 13.15 -7.55 -7.45
N GLN A 104 12.77 -8.17 -6.33
CA GLN A 104 11.71 -7.68 -5.47
C GLN A 104 12.10 -6.38 -4.77
N ILE A 105 11.15 -5.45 -4.63
CA ILE A 105 11.36 -4.21 -3.87
C ILE A 105 11.49 -4.49 -2.37
N VAL A 106 10.64 -5.38 -1.86
CA VAL A 106 10.57 -5.80 -0.46
C VAL A 106 11.23 -7.17 -0.30
N LYS A 107 12.25 -7.28 0.57
CA LYS A 107 13.01 -8.52 0.81
C LYS A 107 12.59 -9.26 2.08
N VAL A 108 11.28 -9.27 2.39
CA VAL A 108 10.72 -10.01 3.54
C VAL A 108 9.43 -10.73 3.15
N SER A 109 9.13 -11.83 3.87
CA SER A 109 7.92 -12.61 3.63
C SER A 109 6.64 -11.88 4.03
N TYR A 110 5.50 -12.29 3.47
CA TYR A 110 4.20 -11.75 3.87
C TYR A 110 3.90 -12.00 5.37
N SER A 111 4.33 -13.14 5.93
CA SER A 111 4.15 -13.46 7.35
C SER A 111 4.97 -12.51 8.22
N THR A 112 6.21 -12.25 7.83
CA THR A 112 7.07 -11.26 8.51
C THR A 112 6.42 -9.89 8.55
N VAL A 113 5.91 -9.40 7.42
CA VAL A 113 5.22 -8.09 7.37
C VAL A 113 4.01 -8.08 8.30
N ARG A 114 3.17 -9.12 8.25
CA ARG A 114 1.97 -9.23 9.10
C ARG A 114 2.32 -9.21 10.58
N ASP A 115 3.30 -10.00 10.98
CA ASP A 115 3.67 -10.19 12.37
C ASP A 115 4.37 -8.94 12.91
N CYS A 116 5.26 -8.30 12.12
CA CYS A 116 5.85 -7.01 12.47
C CYS A 116 4.82 -5.90 12.60
N VAL A 117 3.85 -5.79 11.68
CA VAL A 117 2.77 -4.79 11.80
C VAL A 117 1.94 -5.01 13.07
N ASN A 118 1.68 -6.26 13.45
CA ASN A 118 0.99 -6.58 14.70
C ASN A 118 1.80 -6.12 15.93
N VAL A 119 3.09 -6.44 15.97
CA VAL A 119 3.99 -6.01 17.04
C VAL A 119 4.10 -4.48 17.09
N ALA A 120 4.22 -3.82 15.94
CA ALA A 120 4.28 -2.37 15.84
C ALA A 120 3.01 -1.70 16.36
N CYS A 121 1.83 -2.22 16.00
CA CYS A 121 0.56 -1.74 16.56
C CYS A 121 0.55 -1.80 18.10
N LYS A 122 1.01 -2.92 18.67
CA LYS A 122 1.05 -3.09 20.14
C LYS A 122 2.02 -2.11 20.81
N ARG A 123 3.23 -1.96 20.25
CA ARG A 123 4.26 -1.06 20.79
C ARG A 123 3.84 0.41 20.73
N ALA A 124 3.19 0.80 19.65
CA ALA A 124 2.76 2.17 19.44
C ALA A 124 1.39 2.52 20.06
N GLY A 125 0.76 1.58 20.78
CA GLY A 125 -0.58 1.78 21.34
C GLY A 125 -1.71 1.88 20.31
N VAL A 126 -1.46 1.51 19.05
CA VAL A 126 -2.44 1.56 17.97
C VAL A 126 -3.36 0.34 18.05
N LYS A 127 -4.66 0.58 18.29
CA LYS A 127 -5.65 -0.50 18.42
C LYS A 127 -5.91 -1.20 17.09
N GLN A 128 -5.35 -2.40 16.87
CA GLN A 128 -5.49 -3.07 15.58
C GLN A 128 -6.96 -3.37 15.20
N ALA A 129 -7.83 -3.76 16.14
CA ALA A 129 -9.28 -3.95 15.92
C ALA A 129 -9.67 -4.72 14.64
N GLY A 130 -8.91 -5.75 14.26
CA GLY A 130 -9.14 -6.53 13.03
C GLY A 130 -8.75 -5.83 11.73
N ARG A 131 -8.09 -4.66 11.78
CA ARG A 131 -7.58 -3.92 10.61
C ARG A 131 -6.42 -4.66 9.94
N GLY A 132 -5.41 -5.05 10.72
CA GLY A 132 -4.19 -5.69 10.21
C GLY A 132 -3.57 -4.92 9.05
N CYS A 133 -2.83 -5.60 8.18
CA CYS A 133 -2.28 -4.96 6.98
C CYS A 133 -3.36 -4.46 6.00
N HIS A 134 -4.61 -4.95 6.10
CA HIS A 134 -5.71 -4.44 5.28
C HIS A 134 -6.11 -3.00 5.64
N GLY A 135 -5.79 -2.53 6.85
CA GLY A 135 -6.09 -1.15 7.26
C GLY A 135 -5.40 -0.10 6.39
N PHE A 136 -4.18 -0.37 5.92
CA PHE A 136 -3.47 0.52 5.00
C PHE A 136 -4.17 0.65 3.66
N ARG A 137 -4.64 -0.47 3.11
CA ARG A 137 -5.39 -0.48 1.85
C ARG A 137 -6.75 0.21 1.99
N HIS A 138 -7.40 0.09 3.15
CA HIS A 138 -8.62 0.84 3.42
C HIS A 138 -8.34 2.34 3.49
N ALA A 139 -7.21 2.77 4.07
CA ALA A 139 -6.79 4.18 4.08
C ALA A 139 -6.60 4.71 2.65
N TYR A 140 -5.87 3.97 1.82
CA TYR A 140 -5.72 4.28 0.39
C TYR A 140 -7.08 4.45 -0.32
N ALA A 141 -7.96 3.46 -0.18
CA ALA A 141 -9.24 3.47 -0.88
C ALA A 141 -10.13 4.65 -0.48
N ARG A 142 -10.09 5.06 0.80
CA ARG A 142 -10.83 6.24 1.28
C ARG A 142 -10.28 7.53 0.70
N GLU A 143 -8.97 7.75 0.82
CA GLU A 143 -8.31 8.93 0.25
C GLU A 143 -8.58 9.04 -1.26
N ARG A 144 -8.53 7.91 -1.98
CA ARG A 144 -8.83 7.88 -3.41
C ARG A 144 -10.28 8.26 -3.71
N MET A 145 -11.24 7.79 -2.91
CA MET A 145 -12.64 8.17 -3.06
C MET A 145 -12.87 9.66 -2.80
N ASP A 146 -12.19 10.23 -1.81
CA ASP A 146 -12.30 11.65 -1.49
C ASP A 146 -11.71 12.52 -2.61
N GLN A 147 -10.56 12.14 -3.15
CA GLN A 147 -9.97 12.79 -4.34
C GLN A 147 -10.93 12.77 -5.55
N LEU A 148 -11.56 11.61 -5.83
CA LEU A 148 -12.51 11.47 -6.94
C LEU A 148 -13.79 12.27 -6.74
N LYS A 149 -14.27 12.40 -5.49
CA LYS A 149 -15.43 13.26 -5.18
C LYS A 149 -15.08 14.74 -5.37
N VAL A 150 -13.91 15.17 -4.91
CA VAL A 150 -13.44 16.56 -5.05
C VAL A 150 -13.24 16.92 -6.52
N SER A 151 -12.66 16.03 -7.34
CA SER A 151 -12.48 16.28 -8.77
C SER A 151 -13.83 16.42 -9.50
N ARG A 152 -14.83 15.62 -9.12
CA ARG A 152 -16.17 15.65 -9.72
C ARG A 152 -16.99 16.90 -9.37
N ASN A 153 -16.67 17.56 -8.26
CA ASN A 153 -17.31 18.83 -7.86
C ASN A 153 -16.61 20.08 -8.43
N ARG A 154 -15.47 19.90 -9.11
CA ARG A 154 -14.70 20.97 -9.76
C ARG A 154 -14.73 20.87 -11.29
N SER A 155 -15.56 19.98 -11.83
CA SER A 155 -15.80 19.78 -13.27
C SER A 155 -17.13 20.42 -13.67
#